data_AF-A0A919TQL9-F1
#
_entry.id   AF-A0A919TQL9-F1
#
_cell.length_a   1.000
_cell.length_b   1.000
_cell.length_c   1.000
_cell.angle_alpha   90.00
_cell.angle_beta   90.00
_cell.angle_gamma   90.00
#
_symmetry.space_group_name_H-M   'P 1'
#
loop_
_entity.id
_entity.type
_entity.pdbx_description
1 polymer ?
#
loop_
_entity_poly.entity_id
_entity_poly.type
_entity_poly.pdbx_seq_one_letter_code
_entity_poly.pdbx_strand_id
1 'polypeptide(L)'
;MADVLNGKPARPVAEQSTAELVQRASEQLSRLVRDEISLAKAELAEKGKHAGIGVGLFGTSGVLALYGIGAAIATLIIVFDLFLPLWLAALIWTVALFLLAGVLALIGKNQVTKAVPPEPAAAIASVKADVDEVKHAVRDRGRA
;
A
#
# COMPACT_ATOMS: atom_id res chain seq x y z
N MET A 1 -44.64 -13.74 32.24
CA MET A 1 -45.62 -14.23 31.25
C MET A 1 -46.71 -13.17 31.03
N ALA A 2 -46.33 -11.89 30.78
CA ALA A 2 -47.28 -10.76 30.72
C ALA A 2 -46.97 -9.71 29.63
N ASP A 3 -45.76 -9.67 29.08
CA ASP A 3 -45.37 -8.62 28.10
C ASP A 3 -45.73 -8.93 26.64
N VAL A 4 -46.43 -10.05 26.37
CA VAL A 4 -46.82 -10.47 25.01
C VAL A 4 -48.16 -9.83 24.57
N LEU A 5 -48.82 -9.04 25.43
CA LEU A 5 -50.18 -8.53 25.19
C LEU A 5 -50.26 -7.08 24.69
N ASN A 6 -49.13 -6.40 24.46
CA ASN A 6 -49.15 -4.99 23.99
C ASN A 6 -48.75 -4.83 22.51
N GLY A 7 -49.22 -5.74 21.66
CA GLY A 7 -49.06 -5.66 20.22
C GLY A 7 -50.20 -4.87 19.59
N LYS A 8 -50.00 -3.56 19.36
CA LYS A 8 -50.77 -2.87 18.32
C LYS A 8 -50.52 -3.62 17.00
N PRO A 9 -51.55 -4.19 16.34
CA PRO A 9 -51.34 -4.88 15.08
C PRO A 9 -50.73 -3.89 14.08
N ALA A 10 -49.58 -4.24 13.51
CA ALA A 10 -49.00 -3.46 12.43
C ALA A 10 -50.02 -3.48 11.28
N ARG A 11 -50.55 -2.30 10.94
CA ARG A 11 -51.55 -2.15 9.87
C ARG A 11 -51.02 -2.71 8.54
N PRO A 12 -51.86 -3.37 7.73
CA PRO A 12 -51.47 -3.89 6.43
C PRO A 12 -50.84 -2.78 5.58
N VAL A 13 -49.84 -3.12 4.75
CA VAL A 13 -49.10 -2.16 3.90
C VAL A 13 -50.05 -1.31 3.04
N ALA A 14 -51.23 -1.84 2.69
CA ALA A 14 -52.29 -1.14 1.95
C ALA A 14 -52.98 0.01 2.73
N GLU A 15 -52.84 0.09 4.05
CA GLU A 15 -53.38 1.18 4.89
C GLU A 15 -52.33 2.23 5.29
N GLN A 16 -51.05 2.02 4.96
CA GLN A 16 -49.98 2.98 5.30
C GLN A 16 -49.96 4.12 4.30
N SER A 17 -49.85 5.35 4.80
CA SER A 17 -49.75 6.50 3.89
C SER A 17 -48.43 6.47 3.12
N THR A 18 -48.41 7.01 1.90
CA THR A 18 -47.17 7.13 1.10
C THR A 18 -46.06 7.85 1.88
N ALA A 19 -46.43 8.77 2.77
CA ALA A 19 -45.49 9.48 3.65
C ALA A 19 -44.82 8.53 4.67
N GLU A 20 -45.57 7.58 5.24
CA GLU A 20 -45.05 6.56 6.18
C GLU A 20 -44.08 5.59 5.51
N LEU A 21 -44.35 5.19 4.26
CA LEU A 21 -43.47 4.30 3.49
C LEU A 21 -42.16 4.98 3.13
N VAL A 22 -42.20 6.26 2.70
CA VAL A 22 -41.00 7.05 2.42
C VAL A 22 -40.16 7.27 3.68
N GLN A 23 -40.82 7.53 4.81
CA GLN A 23 -40.14 7.70 6.10
C GLN A 23 -39.43 6.41 6.52
N ARG A 24 -40.11 5.25 6.45
CA ARG A 24 -39.50 3.94 6.74
C ARG A 24 -38.35 3.58 5.80
N ALA A 25 -38.52 3.80 4.49
CA ALA A 25 -37.46 3.53 3.51
C ALA A 25 -36.22 4.39 3.76
N SER A 26 -36.41 5.67 4.11
CA SER A 26 -35.31 6.58 4.48
C SER A 26 -34.61 6.11 5.76
N GLU A 27 -35.37 5.60 6.73
CA GLU A 27 -34.84 5.05 7.98
C GLU A 27 -34.05 3.75 7.76
N GLN A 28 -34.55 2.87 6.88
CA GLN A 28 -33.86 1.64 6.48
C GLN A 28 -32.57 1.93 5.71
N LEU A 29 -32.61 2.88 4.78
CA LEU A 29 -31.41 3.31 4.06
C LEU A 29 -30.38 3.92 5.01
N SER A 30 -30.82 4.74 5.96
CA SER A 30 -29.94 5.33 6.98
C SER A 30 -29.30 4.27 7.87
N ARG A 31 -30.04 3.21 8.23
CA ARG A 31 -29.51 2.05 8.96
C ARG A 31 -28.50 1.27 8.12
N LEU A 32 -28.83 0.96 6.88
CA LEU A 32 -27.94 0.24 5.96
C LEU A 32 -26.61 0.98 5.78
N VAL A 33 -26.66 2.29 5.53
CA VAL A 33 -25.44 3.12 5.40
C VAL A 33 -24.62 3.09 6.69
N ARG A 34 -25.27 3.15 7.86
CA ARG A 34 -24.57 3.05 9.15
C ARG A 34 -23.89 1.69 9.32
N ASP A 35 -24.57 0.62 8.94
CA ASP A 35 -24.07 -0.75 9.05
C ASP A 35 -22.90 -1.00 8.11
N GLU A 36 -22.98 -0.52 6.86
CA GLU A 36 -21.89 -0.61 5.89
C GLU A 36 -20.64 0.15 6.36
N ILE A 37 -20.83 1.33 6.96
CA ILE A 37 -19.73 2.08 7.58
C ILE A 37 -19.15 1.30 8.76
N SER A 38 -19.98 0.66 9.58
CA SER A 38 -19.53 -0.15 10.71
C SER A 38 -18.73 -1.37 10.24
N LEU A 39 -19.21 -2.05 9.21
CA LEU A 39 -18.55 -3.19 8.58
C LEU A 39 -17.20 -2.77 7.96
N ALA A 40 -17.20 -1.70 7.16
CA ALA A 40 -15.98 -1.17 6.56
C ALA A 40 -14.95 -0.78 7.63
N LYS A 41 -15.39 -0.19 8.75
CA LYS A 41 -14.50 0.09 9.89
C LYS A 41 -13.92 -1.19 10.51
N ALA A 42 -14.73 -2.23 10.69
CA ALA A 42 -14.27 -3.51 11.23
C ALA A 42 -13.25 -4.17 10.29
N GLU A 43 -13.54 -4.21 8.98
CA GLU A 43 -12.64 -4.79 7.99
C GLU A 43 -11.34 -3.99 7.86
N LEU A 44 -11.41 -2.66 7.88
CA LEU A 44 -10.22 -1.80 7.89
C LEU A 44 -9.39 -1.98 9.17
N ALA A 45 -10.02 -2.16 10.33
CA ALA A 45 -9.31 -2.44 11.58
C ALA A 45 -8.60 -3.80 11.54
N GLU A 46 -9.24 -4.83 11.01
CA GLU A 46 -8.65 -6.16 10.85
C GLU A 46 -7.49 -6.15 9.85
N LYS A 47 -7.70 -5.56 8.65
CA LYS A 47 -6.64 -5.37 7.66
C LYS A 47 -5.49 -4.54 8.21
N GLY A 48 -5.80 -3.47 8.94
CA GLY A 48 -4.82 -2.60 9.60
C GLY A 48 -4.00 -3.34 10.66
N LYS A 49 -4.62 -4.22 11.45
CA LYS A 49 -3.93 -5.08 12.42
C LYS A 49 -2.96 -6.03 11.73
N HIS A 50 -3.40 -6.73 10.69
CA HIS A 50 -2.52 -7.65 9.95
C HIS A 50 -1.38 -6.91 9.24
N ALA A 51 -1.66 -5.77 8.61
CA ALA A 51 -0.64 -4.92 8.01
C ALA A 51 0.36 -4.41 9.06
N GLY A 52 -0.12 -3.96 10.22
CA GLY A 52 0.73 -3.48 11.32
C GLY A 52 1.63 -4.57 11.90
N ILE A 53 1.09 -5.78 12.13
CA ILE A 53 1.89 -6.94 12.56
C ILE A 53 2.91 -7.30 11.46
N GLY A 54 2.50 -7.30 10.19
CA GLY A 54 3.38 -7.57 9.07
C GLY A 54 4.55 -6.60 9.00
N VAL A 55 4.29 -5.29 9.07
CA VAL A 55 5.32 -4.25 9.10
C VAL A 55 6.22 -4.39 10.33
N GLY A 56 5.66 -4.69 11.50
CA GLY A 56 6.42 -4.92 12.72
C GLY A 56 7.37 -6.12 12.60
N LEU A 57 6.86 -7.27 12.16
CA LEU A 57 7.66 -8.49 11.97
C LEU A 57 8.72 -8.30 10.89
N PHE A 58 8.39 -7.71 9.74
CA PHE A 58 9.37 -7.42 8.69
C PHE A 58 10.44 -6.44 9.17
N GLY A 59 10.04 -5.35 9.84
CA GLY A 59 10.98 -4.38 10.41
C GLY A 59 11.95 -5.02 11.40
N THR A 60 11.43 -5.76 12.39
CA THR A 60 12.26 -6.47 13.37
C THR A 60 13.14 -7.54 12.72
N SER A 61 12.60 -8.32 11.78
CA SER A 61 13.38 -9.34 11.06
C SER A 61 14.53 -8.72 10.26
N GLY A 62 14.32 -7.55 9.64
CA GLY A 62 15.37 -6.81 8.94
C GLY A 62 16.49 -6.38 9.88
N VAL A 63 16.15 -5.84 11.06
CA VAL A 63 17.13 -5.48 12.08
C VAL A 63 17.91 -6.71 12.56
N LEU A 64 17.22 -7.81 12.89
CA LEU A 64 17.87 -9.05 13.30
C LEU A 64 18.77 -9.64 12.21
N ALA A 65 18.34 -9.59 10.94
CA ALA A 65 19.16 -10.03 9.81
C ALA A 65 20.42 -9.18 9.65
N LEU A 66 20.34 -7.86 9.85
CA LEU A 66 21.51 -6.99 9.84
C LEU A 66 22.52 -7.36 10.94
N TYR A 67 22.05 -7.60 12.17
CA TYR A 67 22.91 -8.09 13.25
C TYR A 67 23.49 -9.49 12.94
N GLY A 68 22.70 -10.40 12.37
CA GLY A 68 23.14 -11.72 11.96
C GLY A 68 24.25 -11.68 10.92
N ILE A 69 24.14 -10.79 9.92
CA ILE A 69 25.19 -10.57 8.91
C ILE A 69 26.46 -10.04 9.58
N GLY A 70 26.34 -9.08 10.51
CA GLY A 70 27.48 -8.58 11.28
C GLY A 70 28.17 -9.67 12.10
N ALA A 71 27.40 -10.52 12.78
CA ALA A 71 27.93 -11.66 13.54
C ALA A 71 28.60 -12.70 12.63
N ALA A 72 28.06 -12.96 11.44
CA ALA A 72 28.67 -13.85 10.45
C ALA A 72 30.01 -13.31 9.95
N ILE A 73 30.08 -12.01 9.62
CA ILE A 73 31.34 -11.34 9.24
C ILE A 73 32.36 -11.44 10.38
N ALA A 74 31.97 -11.14 11.62
CA ALA A 74 32.84 -11.27 12.78
C ALA A 74 33.34 -12.71 12.96
N THR A 75 32.47 -13.71 12.77
CA THR A 75 32.86 -15.13 12.80
C THR A 75 33.91 -15.44 11.74
N LEU A 76 33.74 -14.95 10.51
CA LEU A 76 34.70 -15.16 9.44
C LEU A 76 36.05 -14.49 9.73
N ILE A 77 36.05 -13.30 10.33
CA ILE A 77 37.28 -12.63 10.79
C ILE A 77 37.99 -13.48 11.84
N ILE A 78 37.27 -13.98 12.85
CA ILE A 78 37.84 -14.82 13.92
C ILE A 78 38.38 -16.15 13.35
N VAL A 79 37.69 -16.76 12.39
CA VAL A 79 38.19 -17.97 11.72
C VAL A 79 39.47 -17.68 10.94
N PHE A 80 39.58 -16.51 10.30
CA PHE A 80 40.79 -16.11 9.58
C PHE A 80 41.96 -15.76 10.52
N ASP A 81 41.66 -15.30 11.73
CA ASP A 81 42.67 -15.04 12.77
C ASP A 81 43.52 -16.29 13.11
N LEU A 82 42.98 -17.49 12.85
CA LEU A 82 43.72 -18.75 12.99
C LEU A 82 44.90 -18.88 12.03
N PHE A 83 44.90 -18.14 10.92
CA PHE A 83 45.90 -18.23 9.85
C PHE A 83 46.74 -16.97 9.70
N LEU A 84 46.25 -15.81 10.14
CA LEU A 84 46.91 -14.51 9.99
C LEU A 84 46.48 -13.55 11.12
N PRO A 85 47.22 -12.46 11.40
CA PRO A 85 46.85 -11.55 12.49
C PRO A 85 45.46 -10.92 12.31
N LEU A 86 44.70 -10.80 13.41
CA LEU A 86 43.33 -10.27 13.45
C LEU A 86 43.11 -8.99 12.64
N TRP A 87 44.04 -8.03 12.72
CA TRP A 87 43.92 -6.76 12.00
C TRP A 87 43.92 -6.95 10.48
N LEU A 88 44.69 -7.92 9.97
CA LEU A 88 44.77 -8.22 8.55
C LEU A 88 43.55 -9.02 8.10
N ALA A 89 43.02 -9.91 8.94
CA ALA A 89 41.78 -10.64 8.68
C ALA A 89 40.59 -9.68 8.57
N ALA A 90 40.49 -8.74 9.52
CA ALA A 90 39.48 -7.68 9.48
C ALA A 90 39.63 -6.78 8.25
N LEU A 91 40.85 -6.43 7.85
CA LEU A 91 41.10 -5.61 6.68
C LEU A 91 40.68 -6.30 5.39
N ILE A 92 40.99 -7.60 5.22
CA ILE A 92 40.60 -8.39 4.05
C ILE A 92 39.07 -8.41 3.89
N TRP A 93 38.34 -8.75 4.97
CA TRP A 93 36.89 -8.77 4.93
C TRP A 93 36.28 -7.39 4.69
N THR A 94 36.88 -6.34 5.26
CA THR A 94 36.47 -4.95 4.99
C THR A 94 36.57 -4.63 3.51
N VAL A 95 37.74 -4.85 2.90
CA VAL A 95 37.96 -4.58 1.46
C VAL A 95 37.01 -5.43 0.60
N ALA A 96 36.87 -6.72 0.90
CA ALA A 96 35.98 -7.62 0.17
C ALA A 96 34.51 -7.12 0.17
N LEU A 97 34.01 -6.68 1.34
CA LEU A 97 32.65 -6.15 1.47
C LEU A 97 32.47 -4.82 0.72
N PHE A 98 33.45 -3.91 0.79
CA PHE A 98 33.40 -2.65 0.04
C PHE A 98 33.44 -2.88 -1.48
N LEU A 99 34.22 -3.85 -1.95
CA LEU A 99 34.24 -4.24 -3.37
C LEU A 99 32.88 -4.80 -3.80
N LEU A 100 32.32 -5.74 -3.02
CA LEU A 100 30.99 -6.29 -3.29
C LEU A 100 29.92 -5.19 -3.30
N ALA A 101 29.93 -4.31 -2.30
CA ALA A 101 29.00 -3.18 -2.21
C ALA A 101 29.15 -2.23 -3.41
N GLY A 102 30.38 -1.93 -3.84
CA GLY A 102 30.65 -1.14 -5.04
C GLY A 102 30.07 -1.77 -6.30
N VAL A 103 30.28 -3.08 -6.50
CA VAL A 103 29.71 -3.82 -7.65
C VAL A 103 28.18 -3.79 -7.62
N LEU A 104 27.57 -4.10 -6.47
CA LEU A 104 26.12 -4.07 -6.31
C LEU A 104 25.55 -2.66 -6.53
N ALA A 105 26.22 -1.61 -6.05
CA ALA A 105 25.83 -0.22 -6.28
C ALA A 105 25.90 0.16 -7.76
N LEU A 106 26.92 -0.28 -8.50
CA LEU A 106 27.03 -0.06 -9.94
C LEU A 106 25.94 -0.79 -10.73
N ILE A 107 25.65 -2.06 -10.37
CA ILE A 107 24.55 -2.83 -10.97
C ILE A 107 23.22 -2.13 -10.67
N GLY A 108 22.97 -1.77 -9.41
CA GLY A 108 21.77 -1.06 -8.97
C GLY A 108 21.58 0.26 -9.71
N LYS A 109 22.63 1.08 -9.83
CA LYS A 109 22.63 2.31 -10.62
C LYS A 109 22.22 2.04 -12.06
N ASN A 110 22.83 1.05 -12.71
CA ASN A 110 22.50 0.71 -14.09
C ASN A 110 21.04 0.26 -14.26
N GLN A 111 20.51 -0.50 -13.30
CA GLN A 111 19.12 -0.93 -13.33
C GLN A 111 18.16 0.24 -13.12
N VAL A 112 18.44 1.15 -12.17
CA VAL A 112 17.65 2.36 -11.94
C VAL A 112 17.65 3.26 -13.18
N THR A 113 18.82 3.45 -13.81
CA THR A 113 18.94 4.24 -15.04
C THR A 113 18.18 3.61 -16.22
N LYS A 114 18.06 2.28 -16.27
CA LYS A 114 17.30 1.57 -17.31
C LYS A 114 15.79 1.53 -17.05
N ALA A 115 15.37 1.60 -15.78
CA ALA A 115 13.97 1.43 -15.40
C ALA A 115 13.09 2.65 -15.72
N VAL A 116 13.66 3.79 -16.13
CA VAL A 116 12.92 5.03 -16.37
C VAL A 116 13.54 5.79 -17.55
N PRO A 117 12.85 6.00 -18.70
CA PRO A 117 13.04 7.23 -19.43
C PRO A 117 12.52 8.36 -18.51
N PRO A 118 13.34 9.35 -18.13
CA PRO A 118 12.98 10.40 -17.16
C PRO A 118 11.73 11.21 -17.54
N GLU A 119 11.21 11.01 -18.74
CA GLU A 119 9.96 11.58 -19.22
C GLU A 119 9.00 10.46 -19.65
N PRO A 120 7.74 10.48 -19.19
CA PRO A 120 6.72 9.53 -19.63
C PRO A 120 6.31 9.89 -21.07
N ALA A 121 7.18 9.59 -22.03
CA ALA A 121 7.08 10.02 -23.42
C ALA A 121 5.73 9.63 -24.05
N ALA A 122 5.18 8.47 -23.68
CA ALA A 122 3.86 8.04 -24.12
C ALA A 122 2.72 8.89 -23.54
N ALA A 123 2.79 9.26 -22.25
CA ALA A 123 1.79 10.11 -21.61
C ALA A 123 1.89 11.58 -22.08
N ILE A 124 3.10 12.07 -22.33
CA ILE A 124 3.33 13.39 -22.90
C ILE A 124 2.81 13.42 -24.35
N ALA A 125 3.03 12.36 -25.14
CA ALA A 125 2.54 12.27 -26.50
C ALA A 125 1.00 12.22 -26.56
N SER A 126 0.34 11.47 -25.68
CA SER A 126 -1.13 11.42 -25.64
C SER A 126 -1.74 12.76 -25.24
N VAL A 127 -1.18 13.42 -24.21
CA VAL A 127 -1.63 14.76 -23.79
C VAL A 127 -1.43 15.79 -24.90
N LYS A 128 -0.33 15.72 -25.65
CA LYS A 128 -0.07 16.63 -26.77
C LYS A 128 -1.07 16.41 -27.92
N ALA A 129 -1.39 15.15 -28.23
CA ALA A 129 -2.40 14.81 -29.23
C ALA A 129 -3.80 15.31 -28.83
N ASP A 130 -4.19 15.14 -27.56
CA ASP A 130 -5.47 15.63 -27.04
C ASP A 130 -5.56 17.17 -27.11
N VAL A 131 -4.46 17.86 -26.81
CA VAL A 131 -4.38 19.33 -26.92
C VAL A 131 -4.49 19.80 -28.37
N ASP A 132 -3.83 19.12 -29.31
CA ASP A 132 -3.89 19.45 -30.73
C ASP A 132 -5.31 19.24 -31.27
N GLU A 133 -5.99 18.13 -30.91
CA GLU A 133 -7.37 17.85 -31.30
C GLU A 133 -8.34 18.95 -30.82
N VAL A 134 -8.23 19.36 -29.55
CA VAL A 134 -9.04 20.46 -28.99
C VAL A 134 -8.76 21.77 -29.72
N LYS A 135 -7.50 22.05 -30.07
CA LYS A 135 -7.12 23.27 -30.81
C LYS A 135 -7.67 23.28 -32.23
N HIS A 136 -7.75 22.13 -32.89
CA HIS A 136 -8.38 21.97 -34.19
C HIS A 136 -9.91 22.19 -34.09
N ALA A 137 -10.58 21.58 -33.11
CA ALA A 137 -12.01 21.73 -32.89
C ALA A 137 -12.43 23.19 -32.61
N VAL A 138 -11.62 23.95 -31.87
CA VAL A 138 -11.88 25.37 -31.58
C VAL A 138 -11.68 26.25 -32.82
N ARG A 139 -10.68 25.95 -33.66
CA ARG A 139 -10.37 26.72 -34.87
C ARG A 139 -11.40 26.51 -35.98
N ASP A 140 -11.97 25.32 -36.09
CA ASP A 140 -13.05 25.02 -37.05
C ASP A 140 -14.38 25.65 -36.63
N ARG A 141 -14.67 25.74 -35.34
CA ARG A 141 -15.86 26.45 -34.82
C ARG A 141 -15.79 27.97 -35.02
N GLY A 142 -14.59 28.57 -35.11
CA GLY A 142 -14.43 30.01 -35.37
C GLY A 142 -14.53 30.42 -36.84
N ARG A 143 -14.75 29.46 -37.75
CA ARG A 143 -14.87 29.70 -39.21
C ARG A 143 -16.27 29.41 -39.77
N ALA A 144 -17.23 29.06 -38.92
CA ALA A 144 -18.66 29.05 -39.20
C ALA A 144 -19.31 30.31 -38.63
#